data_AF-A0A7C6F2A1-F1
#
_entry.id   AF-A0A7C6F2A1-F1
#
_cell.length_a   1.000
_cell.length_b   1.000
_cell.length_c   1.000
_cell.angle_alpha   90.00
_cell.angle_beta   90.00
_cell.angle_gamma   90.00
#
_symmetry.space_group_name_H-M   'P 1'
#
loop_
_entity.id
_entity.type
_entity.pdbx_description
1 polymer ?
#
loop_
_entity_poly.entity_id
_entity_poly.type
_entity_poly.pdbx_seq_one_letter_code
_entity_poly.pdbx_strand_id
1 'polypeptide(L)' 'MDPRISTAPPVIVIFDILRNGQVRNVTVLQSSGNRALDYSAQRAIFLASPFPPLPAGFEREEARIEIWFHLKR' A
#
# COMPACT_ATOMS: atom_id res chain seq x y z
N MET A 1 -23.72 17.11 -15.87
CA MET A 1 -22.84 16.29 -15.02
C MET A 1 -21.93 15.50 -15.96
N ASP A 2 -20.71 15.99 -16.21
CA ASP A 2 -19.80 15.42 -17.22
C ASP A 2 -19.14 14.11 -16.74
N PRO A 3 -19.06 13.04 -17.56
CA PRO A 3 -18.59 11.73 -17.12
C PRO A 3 -17.05 11.59 -17.06
N ARG A 4 -16.29 12.67 -17.27
CA ARG A 4 -14.82 12.66 -17.35
C ARG A 4 -14.19 13.19 -16.07
N ILE A 5 -14.63 12.71 -14.91
CA ILE A 5 -13.90 12.98 -13.66
C ILE A 5 -12.52 12.35 -13.84
N SER A 6 -11.54 13.16 -14.24
CA SER A 6 -10.13 12.76 -14.33
C SER A 6 -9.61 12.61 -12.90
N THR A 7 -10.03 11.54 -12.23
CA THR A 7 -9.38 11.07 -11.01
C THR A 7 -7.95 10.73 -11.38
N ALA A 8 -6.98 11.27 -10.63
CA ALA A 8 -5.59 10.87 -10.79
C ALA A 8 -5.51 9.32 -10.71
N PRO A 9 -4.62 8.68 -11.49
CA PRO A 9 -4.39 7.25 -11.36
C PRO A 9 -4.15 6.85 -9.90
N PRO A 10 -4.59 5.67 -9.47
CA PRO A 10 -4.33 5.21 -8.11
C PRO A 10 -2.82 5.06 -7.87
N VAL A 11 -2.40 5.21 -6.62
CA VAL A 11 -1.06 4.79 -6.19
C VAL A 11 -1.14 3.33 -5.79
N ILE A 12 -0.36 2.48 -6.45
CA ILE A 12 -0.23 1.07 -6.06
C ILE A 12 1.06 0.92 -5.28
N VAL A 13 0.95 0.46 -4.04
CA VAL A 13 2.09 0.17 -3.17
C VAL A 13 2.14 -1.32 -2.89
N ILE A 14 3.32 -1.90 -3.06
CA ILE A 14 3.62 -3.27 -2.67
C ILE A 14 4.53 -3.28 -1.45
N PHE A 15 4.32 -4.22 -0.54
CA PHE A 15 5.16 -4.42 0.63
C PHE A 15 5.00 -5.84 1.17
N ASP A 16 5.96 -6.28 1.97
CA ASP A 16 5.93 -7.61 2.58
C ASP A 16 5.65 -7.47 4.08
N ILE A 17 4.65 -8.21 4.59
CA ILE A 17 4.35 -8.34 6.02
C ILE A 17 4.97 -9.64 6.51
N LEU A 18 5.80 -9.56 7.54
CA LEU A 18 6.39 -10.74 8.19
C LEU A 18 5.41 -11.44 9.12
N ARG A 19 5.74 -12.67 9.53
CA ARG A 19 5.00 -13.42 10.56
C ARG A 19 4.72 -12.63 11.83
N ASN A 20 5.64 -11.76 12.27
CA ASN A 20 5.47 -10.93 13.47
C ASN A 20 4.74 -9.60 13.22
N GLY A 21 4.24 -9.36 12.00
CA GLY A 21 3.51 -8.15 11.62
C GLY A 21 4.38 -6.98 11.17
N GLN A 22 5.72 -7.09 11.25
CA GLN A 22 6.61 -6.04 10.75
C GLN A 22 6.54 -5.94 9.24
N VAL A 23 6.72 -4.71 8.74
CA VAL A 23 6.70 -4.41 7.31
C VAL A 23 8.11 -4.30 6.74
N ARG A 24 8.31 -4.80 5.52
CA ARG A 24 9.54 -4.66 4.73
C ARG A 24 9.23 -4.34 3.28
N ASN A 25 10.26 -3.95 2.53
CA ASN A 25 10.22 -3.84 1.06
C ASN A 25 9.13 -2.91 0.50
N VAL A 26 8.74 -1.86 1.25
CA VAL A 26 7.70 -0.92 0.82
C VAL A 26 8.13 -0.19 -0.44
N THR A 27 7.40 -0.40 -1.54
CA THR A 27 7.74 0.12 -2.86
C THR A 27 6.48 0.60 -3.58
N VAL A 28 6.55 1.75 -4.25
CA VAL A 28 5.48 2.20 -5.15
C VAL A 28 5.64 1.47 -6.48
N LEU A 29 4.68 0.59 -6.79
CA LEU A 29 4.62 -0.15 -8.06
C LEU A 29 4.06 0.73 -9.18
N GLN A 30 3.06 1.56 -8.86
CA GLN A 30 2.46 2.52 -9.78
C GLN A 30 2.30 3.87 -9.09
N SER A 31 2.90 4.91 -9.66
CA SER A 31 2.74 6.30 -9.22
C SER A 31 1.42 6.88 -9.76
N SER A 32 0.80 7.74 -8.96
CA SER A 32 -0.35 8.56 -9.38
C SER A 32 0.04 9.74 -10.29
N GLY A 33 1.35 10.00 -10.46
CA GLY A 33 1.88 11.24 -11.01
C GLY A 33 1.92 12.40 -10.00
N ASN A 34 1.35 12.23 -8.80
CA ASN A 34 1.43 13.20 -7.71
C ASN A 34 2.35 12.67 -6.59
N ARG A 35 3.55 13.25 -6.49
CA ARG A 35 4.54 12.85 -5.46
C ARG A 35 3.99 12.95 -4.04
N ALA A 36 3.19 13.97 -3.72
CA ALA A 36 2.63 14.12 -2.38
C ALA A 36 1.69 12.96 -2.03
N LEU A 37 0.90 12.48 -3.00
CA LEU A 37 0.03 11.32 -2.82
C LEU A 37 0.86 10.03 -2.70
N ASP A 38 1.87 9.85 -3.55
CA ASP A 38 2.75 8.69 -3.50
C ASP A 38 3.50 8.57 -2.15
N TYR A 39 4.05 9.69 -1.65
CA TYR A 39 4.69 9.74 -0.34
C TYR A 39 3.70 9.48 0.79
N SER A 40 2.49 10.04 0.70
CA SER A 40 1.44 9.80 1.70
C SER A 40 1.04 8.32 1.74
N ALA A 41 0.94 7.66 0.58
CA ALA A 41 0.65 6.24 0.47
C ALA A 41 1.74 5.39 1.14
N GLN A 42 3.01 5.63 0.82
CA GLN A 42 4.13 4.93 1.49
C GLN A 42 4.14 5.19 3.00
N ARG A 43 3.96 6.45 3.41
CA ARG A 43 3.94 6.85 4.82
C ARG A 43 2.82 6.13 5.58
N ALA A 44 1.64 5.98 4.99
CA ALA A 44 0.53 5.26 5.59
C ALA A 44 0.88 3.80 5.88
N ILE A 45 1.59 3.11 4.98
CA ILE A 45 2.07 1.74 5.22
C ILE A 45 3.05 1.69 6.39
N PHE A 46 4.01 2.60 6.46
CA PHE A 46 4.95 2.65 7.59
C PHE A 46 4.28 2.99 8.91
N LEU A 47 3.27 3.86 8.91
CA LEU A 47 2.50 4.21 10.11
C LEU A 47 1.59 3.07 10.59
N ALA A 48 1.13 2.22 9.67
CA ALA A 48 0.37 1.02 10.00
C ALA A 48 1.25 -0.12 10.54
N SER A 49 2.58 -0.04 10.41
CA SER A 49 3.49 -1.04 10.96
C SER A 49 3.61 -0.90 12.49
N PRO A 50 3.53 -2.00 13.27
CA PRO A 50 3.31 -3.37 12.80
C PRO A 50 1.84 -3.67 12.53
N PHE A 51 1.59 -4.47 11.50
CA PHE A 51 0.31 -5.11 11.26
C PHE A 51 0.07 -6.26 12.26
N PRO A 52 -1.17 -6.79 12.36
CA PRO A 52 -1.39 -8.04 13.06
C PRO A 52 -0.48 -9.16 12.52
N PRO A 53 -0.01 -10.07 13.38
CA PRO A 53 0.84 -11.17 12.96
C PRO A 53 0.12 -12.07 11.96
N LEU A 54 0.89 -12.74 11.10
CA LEU A 54 0.32 -13.70 10.16
C LEU A 54 -0.28 -14.89 10.92
N PRO A 55 -1.42 -15.45 10.46
CA PRO A 55 -2.02 -16.62 11.08
C PRO A 55 -1.02 -17.78 11.21
N ALA A 56 -1.15 -18.58 12.28
CA ALA A 56 -0.23 -19.68 12.55
C ALA A 56 -0.18 -20.72 11.40
N GLY A 57 -1.31 -20.93 10.71
CA GLY A 57 -1.39 -21.83 9.55
C GLY A 57 -0.86 -21.26 8.24
N PHE A 58 -0.34 -20.02 8.23
CA PHE A 58 0.26 -19.45 7.03
C PHE A 58 1.67 -20.02 6.83
N GLU A 59 1.85 -20.77 5.75
CA GLU A 59 3.04 -21.58 5.48
C GLU A 59 4.31 -20.75 5.26
N ARG A 60 4.18 -19.54 4.70
CA ARG A 60 5.32 -18.66 4.40
C ARG A 60 5.70 -17.79 5.58
N GLU A 61 6.95 -17.34 5.61
CA GLU A 61 7.44 -16.43 6.66
C GLU A 61 6.96 -14.97 6.45
N GLU A 62 6.53 -14.64 5.24
CA GLU A 62 6.03 -13.33 4.86
C GLU A 62 4.89 -13.42 3.84
N ALA A 63 4.05 -12.39 3.84
CA ALA A 63 2.96 -12.19 2.90
C ALA A 63 3.22 -10.91 2.10
N ARG A 64 3.31 -11.03 0.77
CA ARG A 64 3.35 -9.89 -0.14
C ARG A 64 1.96 -9.31 -0.31
N ILE A 65 1.82 -8.02 -0.01
CA ILE A 65 0.58 -7.26 -0.10
C ILE A 65 0.70 -6.22 -1.20
N GLU A 66 -0.38 -6.06 -1.95
CA GLU A 66 -0.58 -4.96 -2.90
C GLU A 66 -1.79 -4.16 -2.44
N ILE A 67 -1.62 -2.84 -2.27
CA ILE A 67 -2.67 -1.94 -1.80
C ILE A 67 -2.80 -0.74 -2.75
N TRP A 68 -4.05 -0.31 -2.97
CA TRP A 68 -4.38 0.72 -3.95
C TRP A 68 -4.97 1.95 -3.25
N PHE A 69 -4.26 3.07 -3.31
CA PHE A 69 -4.72 4.34 -2.77
C PHE A 69 -5.39 5.18 -3.87
N HIS A 70 -6.63 5.58 -3.62
CA HIS A 70 -7.41 6.40 -4.54
C HIS A 70 -7.59 7.80 -3.96
N LEU A 71 -7.23 8.84 -4.72
CA LEU A 71 -7.56 10.21 -4.38
C LEU A 71 -9.03 10.46 -4.74
N LYS A 72 -9.90 10.46 -3.73
CA LYS A 72 -11.26 10.99 -3.87
C LYS A 72 -11.23 12.49 -3.58
N ARG A 73 -11.83 13.26 -4.48
CA ARG A 73 -12.10 14.69 -4.26
C ARG A 73 -13.43 14.87 -3.55
#